data_AF-A0AAR2L2A3-F1
#
_entry.id   AF-A0AAR2L2A3-F1
#
_cell.length_a   1.000
_cell.length_b   1.000
_cell.length_c   1.000
_cell.angle_alpha   90.00
_cell.angle_beta   90.00
_cell.angle_gamma   90.00
#
_symmetry.space_group_name_H-M   'P 1'
#
loop_
_entity.id
_entity.type
_entity.pdbx_description
1 polymer ?
#
loop_
_entity_poly.entity_id
_entity_poly.type
_entity_poly.pdbx_seq_one_letter_code
_entity_poly.pdbx_strand_id
1 'polypeptide(L)'
;MLLTFYLLFIGLHVSEGCDLVNREQLLSITAHTGGSVLLPCYCPDLQTTPEEFRWTKDDTKTGKRENISSQSGQYSNRVQLVNGHSPGNLSLLISHLTEEDGGDYMCAVKGAHLIIRLTLKEGPPKTPTATAVVKVHNNPTTSTTHLSQASNNYSTYFFICIPVLLLLLGLIGVIYWRYRGQSRGQTESQELESTTTQHKTQASSCIQTCLITSLPNPSH
;
A
#
# COMPACT_ATOMS: atom_id res chain seq x y z
N MET A 1 10.99 18.65 -9.09
CA MET A 1 10.96 17.27 -9.62
C MET A 1 10.65 16.24 -8.54
N LEU A 2 11.29 16.25 -7.36
CA LEU A 2 10.93 15.33 -6.26
C LEU A 2 9.47 15.51 -5.77
N LEU A 3 9.02 16.76 -5.64
CA LEU A 3 7.65 17.08 -5.21
C LEU A 3 6.60 16.63 -6.25
N THR A 4 6.93 16.69 -7.54
CA THR A 4 6.01 16.26 -8.61
C THR A 4 5.92 14.74 -8.69
N PHE A 5 7.02 14.01 -8.46
CA PHE A 5 6.96 12.56 -8.29
C PHE A 5 6.20 12.17 -7.02
N TYR A 6 6.41 12.86 -5.90
CA TYR A 6 5.65 12.64 -4.66
C TYR A 6 4.15 12.88 -4.84
N LEU A 7 3.75 13.94 -5.54
CA LEU A 7 2.35 14.22 -5.88
C LEU A 7 1.77 13.21 -6.88
N LEU A 8 2.58 12.73 -7.84
CA LEU A 8 2.20 11.61 -8.71
C LEU A 8 2.02 10.30 -7.94
N PHE A 9 2.87 10.02 -6.94
CA PHE A 9 2.73 8.85 -6.06
C PHE A 9 1.49 8.95 -5.15
N ILE A 10 1.12 10.14 -4.68
CA ILE A 10 -0.16 10.36 -3.98
C ILE A 10 -1.34 10.16 -4.95
N GLY A 11 -1.21 10.59 -6.21
CA GLY A 11 -2.24 10.43 -7.25
C GLY A 11 -2.37 9.00 -7.81
N LEU A 12 -1.32 8.17 -7.67
CA LEU A 12 -1.27 6.76 -8.06
C LEU A 12 -1.58 5.81 -6.89
N HIS A 13 -2.33 6.27 -5.89
CA HIS A 13 -3.07 5.34 -5.05
C HIS A 13 -4.20 4.75 -5.90
N VAL A 14 -3.85 3.76 -6.75
CA VAL A 14 -4.83 2.85 -7.31
C VAL A 14 -5.55 2.25 -6.11
N SER A 15 -6.79 2.67 -5.87
CA SER A 15 -7.63 2.03 -4.88
C SER A 15 -7.80 0.58 -5.34
N GLU A 16 -7.07 -0.34 -4.71
CA GLU A 16 -7.39 -1.76 -4.84
C GLU A 16 -8.86 -1.89 -4.45
N GLY A 17 -9.67 -2.43 -5.37
CA GLY A 17 -11.08 -2.69 -5.07
C GLY A 17 -11.20 -3.65 -3.89
N CYS A 18 -12.36 -3.68 -3.25
CA CYS A 18 -12.61 -4.63 -2.18
C CYS A 18 -12.58 -6.08 -2.70
N ASP A 19 -11.58 -6.87 -2.29
CA ASP A 19 -11.55 -8.33 -2.49
C ASP A 19 -11.88 -9.03 -1.17
N LEU A 20 -13.09 -9.58 -1.05
CA LEU A 20 -13.66 -10.04 0.22
C LEU A 20 -12.79 -11.09 0.92
N VAL A 21 -12.70 -10.99 2.25
CA VAL A 21 -12.17 -12.09 3.06
C VAL A 21 -13.09 -13.30 2.93
N ASN A 22 -12.51 -14.50 2.78
CA ASN A 22 -13.22 -15.75 2.49
C ASN A 22 -14.00 -15.75 1.15
N ARG A 23 -13.60 -14.93 0.18
CA ARG A 23 -14.15 -14.97 -1.18
C ARG A 23 -14.26 -16.40 -1.72
N GLU A 24 -15.36 -16.69 -2.42
CA GLU A 24 -15.65 -17.99 -3.04
C GLU A 24 -15.76 -19.16 -2.06
N GLN A 25 -15.78 -18.89 -0.76
CA GLN A 25 -15.95 -19.89 0.28
C GLN A 25 -17.42 -19.98 0.76
N LEU A 26 -17.78 -21.15 1.28
CA LEU A 26 -19.04 -21.37 1.99
C LEU A 26 -18.79 -21.33 3.50
N LEU A 27 -19.31 -20.30 4.17
CA LEU A 27 -19.32 -20.20 5.63
C LEU A 27 -20.60 -20.81 6.19
N SER A 28 -20.50 -21.62 7.23
CA SER A 28 -21.66 -22.17 7.93
C SER A 28 -21.78 -21.54 9.31
N ILE A 29 -22.92 -20.92 9.58
CA ILE A 29 -23.24 -20.25 10.83
C ILE A 29 -24.51 -20.85 11.42
N THR A 30 -24.49 -21.13 12.72
CA THR A 30 -25.68 -21.59 13.46
C THR A 30 -26.15 -20.51 14.42
N ALA A 31 -27.44 -20.20 14.38
CA ALA A 31 -28.10 -19.29 15.31
C ALA A 31 -29.40 -19.92 15.86
N HIS A 32 -30.06 -19.23 16.79
CA HIS A 32 -31.30 -19.70 17.41
C HIS A 32 -32.45 -18.78 17.02
N THR A 33 -33.64 -19.35 16.88
CA THR A 33 -34.88 -18.59 16.68
C THR A 33 -35.12 -17.63 17.84
N GLY A 34 -35.66 -16.45 17.55
CA GLY A 34 -35.83 -15.33 18.47
C GLY A 34 -34.56 -14.53 18.78
N GLY A 35 -33.37 -15.05 18.44
CA GLY A 35 -32.09 -14.38 18.68
C GLY A 35 -31.68 -13.39 17.58
N SER A 36 -30.38 -13.05 17.58
CA SER A 36 -29.74 -12.25 16.53
C SER A 36 -28.47 -12.93 16.04
N VAL A 37 -28.09 -12.67 14.79
CA VAL A 37 -26.86 -13.17 14.18
C VAL A 37 -26.16 -12.08 13.38
N LEU A 38 -24.83 -12.06 13.46
CA LEU A 38 -23.98 -11.23 12.61
C LEU A 38 -23.40 -12.11 11.50
N LEU A 39 -23.76 -11.83 10.26
CA LEU A 39 -23.20 -12.47 9.08
C LEU A 39 -21.94 -11.69 8.65
N PRO A 40 -20.73 -12.27 8.74
CA PRO A 40 -19.50 -11.56 8.44
C PRO A 40 -19.36 -11.34 6.93
N CYS A 41 -19.06 -10.10 6.53
CA CYS A 41 -18.58 -9.78 5.19
C CYS A 41 -17.73 -8.53 5.29
N TYR A 42 -16.46 -8.59 4.90
CA TYR A 42 -15.58 -7.44 5.03
C TYR A 42 -14.42 -7.50 4.03
N CYS A 43 -13.95 -6.32 3.65
CA CYS A 43 -12.74 -6.12 2.87
C CYS A 43 -11.51 -6.28 3.80
N PRO A 44 -10.36 -6.74 3.29
CA PRO A 44 -9.11 -6.81 4.04
C PRO A 44 -8.69 -5.46 4.63
N ASP A 45 -8.89 -4.37 3.86
CA ASP A 45 -8.81 -3.00 4.36
C ASP A 45 -10.21 -2.48 4.71
N LEU A 46 -10.43 -2.24 6.00
CA LEU A 46 -11.70 -1.75 6.53
C LEU A 46 -12.02 -0.30 6.15
N GLN A 47 -11.05 0.45 5.61
CA GLN A 47 -11.25 1.81 5.11
C GLN A 47 -11.55 1.86 3.61
N THR A 48 -11.51 0.72 2.92
CA THR A 48 -11.93 0.61 1.53
C THR A 48 -13.43 0.79 1.40
N THR A 49 -13.86 1.72 0.55
CA THR A 49 -15.28 1.88 0.20
C THR A 49 -15.56 1.14 -1.11
N PRO A 50 -16.27 0.01 -1.10
CA PRO A 50 -16.61 -0.69 -2.34
C PRO A 50 -17.55 0.17 -3.20
N GLU A 51 -17.28 0.20 -4.52
CA GLU A 51 -18.09 0.92 -5.50
C GLU A 51 -19.53 0.37 -5.59
N GLU A 52 -19.67 -0.95 -5.49
CA GLU A 52 -20.94 -1.66 -5.47
C GLU A 52 -20.88 -2.76 -4.40
N PHE A 53 -21.92 -2.84 -3.57
CA PHE A 53 -22.13 -3.99 -2.69
C PHE A 53 -23.62 -4.32 -2.57
N ARG A 54 -23.94 -5.60 -2.37
CA ARG A 54 -25.30 -6.06 -2.09
C ARG A 54 -25.32 -7.30 -1.21
N TRP A 55 -26.37 -7.37 -0.39
CA TRP A 55 -26.77 -8.60 0.29
C TRP A 55 -27.97 -9.20 -0.41
N THR A 56 -27.90 -10.50 -0.66
CA THR A 56 -29.00 -11.25 -1.25
C THR A 56 -29.22 -12.56 -0.51
N LYS A 57 -30.42 -13.11 -0.61
CA LYS A 57 -30.75 -14.44 -0.11
C LYS A 57 -31.46 -15.24 -1.20
N ASP A 58 -31.19 -16.53 -1.26
CA ASP A 58 -31.97 -17.44 -2.08
C ASP A 58 -33.33 -17.71 -1.42
N ASP A 59 -34.41 -17.32 -2.09
CA ASP A 59 -35.78 -17.63 -1.67
C ASP A 59 -36.11 -19.08 -2.07
N THR A 60 -36.28 -19.93 -1.06
CA THR A 60 -36.60 -21.34 -1.24
C THR A 60 -37.99 -21.59 -1.80
N LYS A 61 -38.92 -20.62 -1.69
CA LYS A 61 -40.30 -20.73 -2.18
C LYS A 61 -40.40 -20.38 -3.66
N THR A 62 -39.75 -19.30 -4.08
CA THR A 62 -39.81 -18.83 -5.47
C THR A 62 -38.63 -19.30 -6.33
N GLY A 63 -37.57 -19.83 -5.71
CA GLY A 63 -36.31 -20.20 -6.37
C GLY A 63 -35.54 -18.99 -6.91
N LYS A 64 -35.94 -17.76 -6.55
CA LYS A 64 -35.29 -16.52 -6.98
C LYS A 64 -34.36 -16.01 -5.89
N ARG A 65 -33.38 -15.22 -6.31
CA ARG A 65 -32.49 -14.49 -5.40
C ARG A 65 -33.06 -13.11 -5.12
N GLU A 66 -33.29 -12.81 -3.86
CA GLU A 66 -33.89 -11.55 -3.41
C GLU A 66 -32.86 -10.65 -2.74
N ASN A 67 -32.97 -9.34 -2.98
CA ASN A 67 -32.16 -8.35 -2.28
C ASN A 67 -32.65 -8.17 -0.84
N ILE A 68 -31.72 -8.18 0.10
CA ILE A 68 -32.01 -7.88 1.49
C ILE A 68 -32.05 -6.36 1.67
N SER A 69 -33.18 -5.85 2.14
CA SER A 69 -33.38 -4.43 2.40
C SER A 69 -33.97 -4.23 3.79
N SER A 70 -33.47 -3.22 4.51
CA SER A 70 -34.06 -2.78 5.77
C SER A 70 -35.38 -2.03 5.59
N GLN A 71 -35.71 -1.61 4.36
CA GLN A 71 -36.85 -0.74 4.06
C GLN A 71 -38.14 -1.52 3.77
N SER A 72 -38.05 -2.80 3.37
CA SER A 72 -39.20 -3.56 2.88
C SER A 72 -39.07 -5.07 3.07
N GLY A 73 -40.21 -5.77 2.92
CA GLY A 73 -40.29 -7.23 3.00
C GLY A 73 -40.05 -7.78 4.41
N GLN A 74 -39.72 -9.08 4.49
CA GLN A 74 -39.52 -9.80 5.76
C GLN A 74 -38.34 -9.27 6.60
N TYR A 75 -37.46 -8.47 6.01
CA TYR A 75 -36.27 -7.91 6.67
C TYR A 75 -36.47 -6.49 7.19
N SER A 76 -37.63 -5.89 6.95
CA SER A 76 -37.95 -4.54 7.40
C SER A 76 -37.73 -4.39 8.91
N ASN A 77 -36.96 -3.37 9.30
CA ASN A 77 -36.60 -3.06 10.70
C ASN A 77 -35.85 -4.17 11.48
N ARG A 78 -35.44 -5.26 10.83
CA ARG A 78 -34.72 -6.37 11.47
C ARG A 78 -33.27 -6.49 11.04
N VAL A 79 -32.89 -5.87 9.93
CA VAL A 79 -31.53 -5.93 9.38
C VAL A 79 -30.80 -4.60 9.46
N GLN A 80 -29.50 -4.66 9.79
CA GLN A 80 -28.63 -3.49 9.89
C GLN A 80 -27.25 -3.82 9.33
N LEU A 81 -26.68 -2.89 8.56
CA LEU A 81 -25.29 -3.01 8.09
C LEU A 81 -24.34 -2.48 9.18
N VAL A 82 -23.24 -3.20 9.43
CA VAL A 82 -22.27 -2.86 10.48
C VAL A 82 -21.07 -2.12 9.88
N ASN A 83 -21.34 -1.09 9.06
CA ASN A 83 -20.30 -0.31 8.37
C ASN A 83 -19.85 0.95 9.11
N GLY A 84 -20.53 1.37 10.18
CA GLY A 84 -20.13 2.41 11.14
C GLY A 84 -19.07 3.41 10.65
N HIS A 85 -17.87 3.34 11.24
CA HIS A 85 -16.68 4.13 10.84
C HIS A 85 -15.74 3.38 9.88
N SER A 86 -16.16 2.19 9.43
CA SER A 86 -15.35 1.24 8.67
C SER A 86 -16.12 0.85 7.40
N PRO A 87 -16.03 1.64 6.32
CA PRO A 87 -16.81 1.41 5.09
C PRO A 87 -16.56 0.03 4.46
N GLY A 88 -15.40 -0.59 4.72
CA GLY A 88 -15.06 -1.94 4.29
C GLY A 88 -15.66 -3.05 5.16
N ASN A 89 -16.33 -2.71 6.27
CA ASN A 89 -17.11 -3.68 7.05
C ASN A 89 -18.54 -3.74 6.52
N LEU A 90 -18.81 -4.78 5.73
CA LEU A 90 -20.09 -4.99 5.05
C LEU A 90 -20.96 -6.02 5.78
N SER A 91 -20.67 -6.30 7.05
CA SER A 91 -21.34 -7.36 7.81
C SER A 91 -22.81 -7.01 8.07
N LEU A 92 -23.67 -8.03 8.01
CA LEU A 92 -25.12 -7.86 8.16
C LEU A 92 -25.58 -8.42 9.51
N LEU A 93 -26.15 -7.57 10.35
CA LEU A 93 -26.83 -7.97 11.58
C LEU A 93 -28.30 -8.26 11.26
N ILE A 94 -28.79 -9.44 11.60
CA ILE A 94 -30.20 -9.83 11.54
C ILE A 94 -30.70 -10.07 12.96
N SER A 95 -31.77 -9.39 13.36
CA SER A 95 -32.39 -9.50 14.69
C SER A 95 -33.76 -10.18 14.64
N HIS A 96 -34.19 -10.73 15.77
CA HIS A 96 -35.48 -11.43 15.92
C HIS A 96 -35.64 -12.55 14.88
N LEU A 97 -34.67 -13.47 14.85
CA LEU A 97 -34.60 -14.53 13.85
C LEU A 97 -35.85 -15.43 13.87
N THR A 98 -36.40 -15.71 12.69
CA THR A 98 -37.49 -16.68 12.49
C THR A 98 -36.96 -17.86 11.67
N GLU A 99 -37.63 -19.01 11.67
CA GLU A 99 -37.19 -20.19 10.90
C GLU A 99 -36.99 -19.89 9.41
N GLU A 100 -37.77 -18.95 8.86
CA GLU A 100 -37.67 -18.53 7.47
C GLU A 100 -36.41 -17.71 7.16
N ASP A 101 -35.70 -17.22 8.19
CA ASP A 101 -34.39 -16.60 8.04
C ASP A 101 -33.30 -17.65 7.77
N GLY A 102 -33.53 -18.94 8.01
CA GLY A 102 -32.59 -20.00 7.60
C GLY A 102 -32.38 -20.02 6.08
N GLY A 103 -31.16 -20.35 5.62
CA GLY A 103 -30.84 -20.47 4.20
C GLY A 103 -29.47 -19.90 3.80
N ASP A 104 -29.27 -19.76 2.50
CA ASP A 104 -28.01 -19.30 1.92
C ASP A 104 -28.08 -17.80 1.58
N TYR A 105 -27.18 -17.05 2.21
CA TYR A 105 -26.98 -15.62 2.04
C TYR A 105 -25.75 -15.37 1.19
N MET A 106 -25.80 -14.38 0.31
CA MET A 106 -24.66 -13.95 -0.50
C MET A 106 -24.37 -12.47 -0.29
N CYS A 107 -23.14 -12.19 0.14
CA CYS A 107 -22.54 -10.86 0.09
C CYS A 107 -21.76 -10.74 -1.22
N ALA A 108 -22.08 -9.75 -2.03
CA ALA A 108 -21.40 -9.53 -3.31
C ALA A 108 -20.89 -8.10 -3.40
N VAL A 109 -19.65 -7.96 -3.86
CA VAL A 109 -19.03 -6.70 -4.30
C VAL A 109 -18.62 -6.86 -5.76
N LYS A 110 -18.12 -5.79 -6.38
CA LYS A 110 -17.64 -5.82 -7.77
C LYS A 110 -16.55 -6.89 -7.94
N GLY A 111 -16.87 -7.97 -8.65
CA GLY A 111 -15.93 -9.03 -9.00
C GLY A 111 -15.63 -10.06 -7.90
N ALA A 112 -16.24 -9.97 -6.71
CA ALA A 112 -16.04 -10.94 -5.61
C ALA A 112 -17.34 -11.20 -4.84
N HIS A 113 -17.50 -12.41 -4.30
CA HIS A 113 -18.65 -12.77 -3.47
C HIS A 113 -18.29 -13.80 -2.40
N LEU A 114 -19.12 -13.84 -1.35
CA LEU A 114 -19.04 -14.76 -0.22
C LEU A 114 -20.43 -15.36 0.03
N ILE A 115 -20.50 -16.68 0.23
CA ILE A 115 -21.76 -17.39 0.53
C ILE A 115 -21.75 -17.84 1.99
N ILE A 116 -22.85 -17.59 2.69
CA ILE A 116 -23.02 -17.91 4.11
C ILE A 116 -24.32 -18.69 4.28
N ARG A 117 -24.20 -19.94 4.75
CA ARG A 117 -25.33 -20.79 5.13
C ARG A 117 -25.69 -20.55 6.59
N LEU A 118 -26.86 -19.97 6.82
CA LEU A 118 -27.44 -19.78 8.15
C LEU A 118 -28.36 -20.96 8.50
N THR A 119 -28.00 -21.69 9.55
CA THR A 119 -28.82 -22.77 10.11
C THR A 119 -29.45 -22.30 11.43
N LEU A 120 -30.75 -22.53 11.60
CA LEU A 120 -31.46 -22.14 12.81
C LEU A 120 -31.78 -23.34 13.69
N LYS A 121 -31.68 -23.15 15.00
CA LYS A 121 -32.08 -24.12 16.04
C LYS A 121 -33.20 -23.54 16.89
N GLU A 122 -34.12 -24.40 17.32
CA GLU A 122 -35.18 -24.04 18.25
C GLU A 122 -34.66 -23.99 19.71
N GLY A 123 -35.17 -23.03 20.49
CA GLY A 123 -35.00 -22.95 21.93
C GLY A 123 -34.11 -21.79 22.43
N PRO A 124 -34.25 -21.38 23.71
CA PRO A 124 -33.47 -20.29 24.28
C PRO A 124 -31.98 -20.61 24.26
N PRO A 125 -31.10 -19.61 24.02
CA PRO A 125 -29.66 -19.83 24.01
C PRO A 125 -29.24 -20.38 25.37
N LYS A 126 -28.66 -21.59 25.39
CA LYS A 126 -28.16 -22.22 26.63
C LYS A 126 -26.97 -21.47 27.25
N THR A 127 -26.55 -20.34 26.66
CA THR A 127 -25.44 -19.51 27.15
C THR A 127 -25.63 -18.06 26.70
N PRO A 128 -25.51 -17.06 27.58
CA PRO A 128 -25.43 -15.65 27.21
C PRO A 128 -24.00 -15.35 26.72
N THR A 129 -23.69 -15.70 25.48
CA THR A 129 -22.47 -15.19 24.82
C THR A 129 -22.73 -15.09 23.32
N ALA A 130 -22.95 -13.86 22.87
CA ALA A 130 -23.07 -13.50 21.47
C ALA A 130 -21.73 -13.70 20.76
N THR A 131 -21.52 -14.87 20.16
CA THR A 131 -20.59 -15.05 19.03
C THR A 131 -21.03 -16.30 18.29
N ALA A 132 -21.61 -16.14 17.10
CA ALA A 132 -21.94 -17.28 16.27
C ALA A 132 -20.63 -17.97 15.85
N VAL A 133 -20.50 -19.27 16.14
CA VAL A 133 -19.31 -20.04 15.77
C VAL A 133 -19.27 -20.15 14.25
N VAL A 134 -18.38 -19.40 13.60
CA VAL A 134 -18.12 -19.50 12.17
C VAL A 134 -17.42 -20.83 11.91
N LYS A 135 -18.14 -21.79 11.32
CA LYS A 135 -17.52 -23.01 10.78
C LYS A 135 -17.22 -22.78 9.31
N VAL A 136 -15.94 -22.66 9.01
CA VAL A 136 -15.45 -22.57 7.65
C VAL A 136 -15.41 -23.99 7.07
N HIS A 137 -16.21 -24.29 6.04
CA HIS A 137 -16.13 -25.58 5.34
C HIS A 137 -15.10 -25.46 4.21
N ASN A 138 -13.93 -26.07 4.40
CA ASN A 138 -12.87 -26.10 3.40
C ASN A 138 -13.02 -27.39 2.59
N ASN A 139 -13.47 -27.31 1.34
CA ASN A 139 -13.22 -28.40 0.39
C ASN A 139 -11.69 -28.47 0.16
N PRO A 140 -11.00 -29.63 0.22
CA PRO A 140 -9.56 -29.66 0.15
C PRO A 140 -9.07 -29.38 -1.26
N THR A 141 -8.80 -28.11 -1.54
CA THR A 141 -7.78 -27.73 -2.51
C THR A 141 -6.67 -27.05 -1.72
N THR A 142 -5.66 -27.85 -1.38
CA THR A 142 -4.33 -27.51 -0.86
C THR A 142 -4.14 -26.06 -0.38
N SER A 143 -4.45 -25.78 0.89
CA SER A 143 -4.17 -24.49 1.52
C SER A 143 -2.95 -24.60 2.43
N THR A 144 -1.79 -24.23 1.91
CA THR A 144 -0.60 -23.98 2.73
C THR A 144 -0.86 -22.76 3.61
N THR A 145 -0.72 -22.96 4.91
CA THR A 145 -0.75 -21.91 5.94
C THR A 145 0.37 -20.91 5.66
N HIS A 146 0.02 -19.70 5.21
CA HIS A 146 0.88 -18.54 5.42
C HIS A 146 0.02 -17.37 5.87
N LEU A 147 0.38 -16.85 7.04
CA LEU A 147 -0.14 -15.65 7.65
C LEU A 147 -0.09 -14.48 6.66
N SER A 148 -1.20 -13.73 6.61
CA SER A 148 -1.25 -12.29 6.31
C SER A 148 -0.12 -11.76 5.42
N GLN A 149 -0.25 -11.91 4.10
CA GLN A 149 0.40 -10.96 3.20
C GLN A 149 -0.55 -9.76 3.07
N ALA A 150 -0.24 -8.73 3.85
CA ALA A 150 -0.55 -7.37 3.44
C ALA A 150 -0.20 -7.25 1.95
N SER A 151 -1.17 -6.81 1.16
CA SER A 151 -1.06 -6.47 -0.26
C SER A 151 0.38 -6.10 -0.66
N ASN A 152 0.96 -6.90 -1.56
CA ASN A 152 2.38 -6.89 -1.98
C ASN A 152 2.81 -5.63 -2.76
N ASN A 153 2.05 -4.55 -2.63
CA ASN A 153 2.43 -3.24 -3.14
C ASN A 153 3.70 -2.73 -2.45
N TYR A 154 3.86 -2.92 -1.13
CA TYR A 154 5.11 -2.54 -0.42
C TYR A 154 6.35 -3.25 -0.98
N SER A 155 6.22 -4.54 -1.30
CA SER A 155 7.30 -5.37 -1.84
C SER A 155 7.66 -4.95 -3.28
N THR A 156 6.65 -4.76 -4.14
CA THR A 156 6.86 -4.36 -5.55
C THR A 156 7.43 -2.94 -5.67
N TYR A 157 6.95 -1.98 -4.87
CA TYR A 157 7.52 -0.64 -4.83
C TYR A 157 8.97 -0.66 -4.35
N PHE A 158 9.32 -1.47 -3.37
CA PHE A 158 10.71 -1.62 -2.94
C PHE A 158 11.62 -2.09 -4.09
N PHE A 159 11.18 -3.10 -4.86
CA PHE A 159 11.94 -3.62 -6.00
C PHE A 159 12.08 -2.64 -7.17
N ILE A 160 11.14 -1.70 -7.34
CA ILE A 160 11.19 -0.70 -8.43
C ILE A 160 11.87 0.59 -7.98
N CYS A 161 11.64 1.05 -6.75
CA CYS A 161 12.19 2.30 -6.23
C CYS A 161 13.71 2.23 -5.99
N ILE A 162 14.23 1.07 -5.57
CA ILE A 162 15.68 0.88 -5.36
C ILE A 162 16.49 1.04 -6.64
N PRO A 163 16.20 0.33 -7.76
CA PRO A 163 16.98 0.50 -8.98
C PRO A 163 16.87 1.92 -9.54
N VAL A 164 15.68 2.55 -9.45
CA VAL A 164 15.50 3.94 -9.87
C VAL A 164 16.34 4.90 -9.00
N LEU A 165 16.36 4.72 -7.69
CA LEU A 165 17.17 5.52 -6.78
C LEU A 165 18.67 5.35 -7.05
N LEU A 166 19.13 4.11 -7.27
CA LEU A 166 20.53 3.83 -7.60
C LEU A 166 20.95 4.45 -8.94
N LEU A 167 20.08 4.43 -9.95
CA LEU A 167 20.33 5.10 -11.23
C LEU A 167 20.47 6.62 -11.04
N LEU A 168 19.60 7.25 -10.23
CA LEU A 168 19.69 8.69 -9.96
C LEU A 168 20.98 9.05 -9.22
N LEU A 169 21.36 8.27 -8.19
CA LEU A 169 22.62 8.48 -7.46
C LEU A 169 23.84 8.28 -8.37
N GLY A 170 23.78 7.30 -9.28
CA GLY A 170 24.81 7.08 -10.29
C GLY A 170 24.97 8.28 -11.23
N LEU A 171 23.86 8.81 -11.76
CA LEU A 171 23.88 9.99 -12.63
C LEU A 171 24.42 11.24 -11.90
N ILE A 172 23.99 11.46 -10.66
CA ILE A 172 24.52 12.55 -9.81
C ILE A 172 26.02 12.36 -9.58
N GLY A 173 26.47 11.13 -9.33
CA GLY A 173 27.89 10.80 -9.20
C GLY A 173 28.70 11.09 -10.47
N VAL A 174 28.17 10.75 -11.64
CA VAL A 174 28.81 11.04 -12.94
C VAL A 174 28.88 12.54 -13.19
N ILE A 175 27.79 13.28 -12.93
CA ILE A 175 27.76 14.74 -13.08
C ILE A 175 28.75 15.39 -12.10
N TYR A 176 28.77 14.94 -10.85
CA TYR A 176 29.72 15.41 -9.85
C TYR A 176 31.17 15.10 -10.22
N TRP A 177 31.45 13.90 -10.77
CA TRP A 177 32.77 13.55 -11.30
C TRP A 177 33.16 14.46 -12.44
N ARG A 178 32.26 14.71 -13.40
CA ARG A 178 32.51 15.62 -14.53
C ARG A 178 32.79 17.05 -14.06
N TYR A 179 32.02 17.54 -13.09
CA TYR A 179 32.22 18.86 -12.48
C TYR A 179 33.56 18.95 -11.72
N ARG A 180 33.91 17.92 -10.95
CA ARG A 180 35.19 17.81 -10.24
C ARG A 180 36.38 17.66 -11.19
N GLY A 181 36.20 16.97 -12.32
CA GLY A 181 37.20 16.82 -13.38
C GLY A 181 37.53 18.16 -14.04
N GLN A 182 36.52 19.02 -14.22
CA GLN A 182 36.72 20.39 -14.71
C GLN A 182 37.44 21.27 -13.69
N SER A 183 37.19 21.07 -12.39
CA SER A 183 37.88 21.82 -11.31
C SER A 183 39.36 21.43 -11.14
N ARG A 184 39.76 20.21 -11.50
CA ARG A 184 41.18 19.79 -11.50
C ARG A 184 42.02 20.53 -12.54
N GLY A 185 41.42 20.96 -13.66
CA GLY A 185 42.12 21.78 -14.67
C GLY A 185 42.47 23.20 -14.19
N GLN A 186 41.77 23.73 -13.18
CA GLN A 186 42.10 25.01 -12.57
C GLN A 186 43.22 24.93 -11.52
N THR A 187 43.37 23.79 -10.84
CA THR A 187 44.45 23.60 -9.85
C THR A 187 45.83 23.48 -10.52
N GLU A 188 45.91 22.88 -11.71
CA GLU A 188 47.15 22.71 -12.47
C GLU A 188 47.64 24.03 -13.12
N SER A 189 46.72 24.94 -13.45
CA SER A 189 47.06 26.26 -14.01
C SER A 189 47.68 27.20 -12.96
N GLN A 190 47.25 27.12 -11.69
CA GLN A 190 47.86 27.90 -10.60
C GLN A 190 49.26 27.42 -10.21
N GLU A 191 49.56 26.12 -10.32
CA GLU A 191 50.90 25.59 -10.01
C GLU A 191 51.91 25.88 -11.14
N LEU A 192 51.47 25.88 -12.41
CA LEU A 192 52.30 26.26 -13.55
C LEU A 192 52.54 27.78 -13.64
N GLU A 193 51.57 28.61 -13.24
CA GLU A 193 51.75 30.07 -13.15
C GLU A 193 52.63 30.46 -11.94
N SER A 194 52.52 29.75 -10.80
CA SER A 194 53.41 29.94 -9.65
C SER A 194 54.87 29.58 -9.97
N THR A 195 55.12 28.45 -10.64
CA THR A 195 56.48 28.03 -11.04
C THR A 195 57.08 28.94 -12.12
N THR A 196 56.27 29.41 -13.08
CA THR A 196 56.73 30.35 -14.13
C THR A 196 57.05 31.74 -13.56
N THR A 197 56.28 32.22 -12.59
CA THR A 197 56.52 33.53 -11.95
C THR A 197 57.76 33.51 -11.03
N GLN A 198 58.01 32.38 -10.35
CA GLN A 198 59.23 32.21 -9.55
C GLN A 198 60.50 32.15 -10.43
N HIS A 199 60.46 31.41 -11.55
CA HIS A 199 61.61 31.29 -12.45
C HIS A 199 61.93 32.62 -13.16
N LYS A 200 60.91 33.43 -13.48
CA LYS A 200 61.09 34.75 -14.08
C LYS A 200 61.65 35.78 -13.09
N THR A 201 61.29 35.68 -11.81
CA THR A 201 61.80 36.56 -10.75
C THR A 201 63.26 36.24 -10.42
N GLN A 202 63.64 34.95 -10.43
CA GLN A 202 65.01 34.51 -10.17
C GLN A 202 65.98 34.83 -11.32
N ALA A 203 65.51 34.80 -12.58
CA ALA A 203 66.31 35.23 -13.74
C ALA A 203 66.59 36.75 -13.74
N SER A 204 65.64 37.57 -13.30
CA SER A 204 65.80 39.04 -13.23
C SER A 204 66.83 39.47 -12.17
N SER A 205 66.83 38.80 -11.01
CA SER A 205 67.81 39.04 -9.92
C SER A 205 69.26 38.72 -10.33
N CYS A 206 69.44 37.67 -11.15
CA CYS A 206 70.76 37.25 -11.60
C CYS A 206 71.40 38.25 -12.60
N ILE A 207 70.58 38.88 -13.45
CA ILE A 207 71.05 39.87 -14.43
C ILE A 207 71.47 41.18 -13.74
N GLN A 208 70.74 41.60 -12.70
CA GLN A 208 71.06 42.82 -11.96
C GLN A 208 72.40 42.72 -11.20
N THR A 209 72.78 41.52 -10.76
CA THR A 209 74.00 41.28 -9.97
C THR A 209 75.26 41.26 -10.86
N CYS A 210 75.17 40.75 -12.09
CA CYS A 210 76.30 40.72 -13.03
C CYS A 210 76.68 42.10 -13.61
N LEU A 211 75.76 43.06 -13.63
CA LEU A 211 76.03 44.42 -14.12
C LEU A 211 76.79 45.32 -13.12
N ILE A 212 76.87 44.93 -11.84
CA ILE A 212 77.51 45.74 -10.79
C ILE A 212 79.01 45.40 -10.63
N THR A 213 79.48 44.26 -11.14
CA THR A 213 80.88 43.80 -10.98
C THR A 213 81.85 44.20 -12.10
N SER A 214 81.44 45.02 -13.08
CA SER A 214 82.29 45.40 -14.22
C SER A 214 82.71 46.87 -14.27
N LEU A 215 82.52 47.65 -13.20
CA LEU A 215 83.04 49.01 -13.12
C LEU A 215 84.54 49.00 -12.72
N PRO A 216 85.46 49.52 -13.54
CA PRO A 216 86.86 49.65 -13.18
C PRO A 216 87.07 50.75 -12.12
N ASN A 217 87.85 50.42 -11.11
CA ASN A 217 88.26 51.29 -10.00
C ASN A 217 89.10 52.48 -10.52
N PRO A 218 88.83 53.74 -10.11
CA PRO A 218 89.64 54.88 -10.52
C PRO A 218 91.02 54.86 -9.84
N SER A 219 92.07 54.95 -10.64
CA SER A 219 93.46 55.11 -10.20
C SER A 219 93.72 56.54 -9.71
N HIS A 220 94.35 56.62 -8.54
CA HIS A 220 94.99 57.82 -7.96
C HIS A 220 96.29 58.19 -8.68
#